data_AF-A0AAW1TM60-F1
#
_entry.id   AF-A0AAW1TM60-F1
#
_cell.length_a   1.000
_cell.length_b   1.000
_cell.length_c   1.000
_cell.angle_alpha   90.00
_cell.angle_beta   90.00
_cell.angle_gamma   90.00
#
_symmetry.space_group_name_H-M   'P 1'
#
loop_
_entity.id
_entity.type
_entity.pdbx_description
1 polymer ?
#
loop_
_entity_poly.entity_id
_entity_poly.type
_entity_poly.pdbx_seq_one_letter_code
_entity_poly.pdbx_strand_id
1 'polypeptide(L)' 'MVVSDNPEHVVYNCTRWNTERKGVKIRTGPLPAPEVLLSKMIGERSYWNSIFSFIIEVMKKKEKEDRIAREEVL' A
#
# COMPACT_ATOMS: atom_id res chain seq x y z
N MET A 1 -9.62 -17.09 9.23
CA MET A 1 -8.60 -16.09 9.62
C MET A 1 -9.11 -14.73 9.18
N VAL A 2 -9.36 -13.82 10.13
CA VAL A 2 -9.62 -12.42 9.78
C VAL A 2 -8.33 -11.91 9.16
N VAL A 3 -8.32 -11.67 7.85
CA VAL A 3 -7.21 -10.98 7.20
C VAL A 3 -7.21 -9.59 7.82
N SER A 4 -6.32 -9.32 8.76
CA SER A 4 -6.31 -8.04 9.45
C SER A 4 -6.01 -6.97 8.42
N ASP A 5 -6.98 -6.11 8.11
CA ASP A 5 -6.78 -4.99 7.20
C ASP A 5 -6.07 -3.82 7.88
N ASN A 6 -5.04 -4.14 8.68
CA ASN A 6 -4.23 -3.14 9.32
C ASN A 6 -3.17 -2.61 8.33
N PRO A 7 -2.64 -1.39 8.56
CA PRO A 7 -1.69 -0.76 7.64
C PRO A 7 -0.45 -1.62 7.38
N GLU A 8 0.08 -2.29 8.40
CA GLU A 8 1.27 -3.13 8.26
C GLU A 8 1.02 -4.32 7.35
N HIS A 9 -0.11 -5.01 7.52
CA HIS A 9 -0.51 -6.10 6.65
C HIS A 9 -0.65 -5.63 5.20
N VAL A 10 -1.34 -4.51 4.99
CA VAL A 10 -1.51 -3.93 3.65
C VAL A 10 -0.16 -3.62 2.99
N VAL A 11 0.74 -2.97 3.74
CA VAL A 11 2.03 -2.47 3.22
C VAL A 11 3.08 -3.57 3.05
N TYR A 12 3.07 -4.63 3.88
CA TYR A 12 4.14 -5.64 3.88
C TYR A 12 3.70 -7.06 3.52
N ASN A 13 2.50 -7.48 3.91
CA ASN A 13 2.15 -8.90 3.96
C ASN A 13 1.05 -9.32 2.97
N CYS A 14 0.19 -8.39 2.56
CA CYS A 14 -1.01 -8.70 1.79
C CYS A 14 -0.67 -9.01 0.32
N THR A 15 -0.64 -10.29 -0.07
CA THR A 15 -0.24 -10.75 -1.41
C THR A 15 -1.01 -10.09 -2.56
N ARG A 16 -2.25 -9.65 -2.30
CA ARG A 16 -3.08 -8.87 -3.23
C ARG A 16 -2.35 -7.66 -3.81
N TRP A 17 -1.57 -6.96 -2.98
CA TRP A 17 -0.91 -5.71 -3.36
C TRP A 17 0.52 -5.90 -3.87
N ASN A 18 0.91 -7.12 -4.25
CA ASN A 18 2.28 -7.42 -4.69
C ASN A 18 2.68 -6.66 -5.95
N THR A 19 1.75 -6.40 -6.86
CA THR A 19 2.02 -5.64 -8.10
C THR A 19 2.36 -4.19 -7.78
N GLU A 20 1.57 -3.56 -6.92
CA GLU A 20 1.73 -2.19 -6.47
C GLU A 20 3.01 -2.05 -5.64
N ARG A 21 3.26 -3.01 -4.71
CA ARG A 21 4.52 -3.09 -3.95
C ARG A 21 5.73 -3.24 -4.86
N LYS A 22 5.64 -4.04 -5.92
CA LYS A 22 6.72 -4.20 -6.91
C LYS A 22 7.00 -2.87 -7.62
N GLY A 23 5.96 -2.11 -7.98
CA GLY A 23 6.09 -0.78 -8.57
C GLY A 23 6.88 0.18 -7.68
N VAL A 24 6.60 0.20 -6.38
CA VAL A 24 7.38 0.96 -5.39
C VAL A 24 8.80 0.46 -5.30
N LYS A 25 8.99 -0.86 -5.16
CA LYS A 25 10.31 -1.49 -4.99
C LYS A 25 11.27 -1.15 -6.13
N ILE A 26 10.77 -1.02 -7.35
CA ILE A 26 11.56 -0.59 -8.52
C ILE A 26 12.05 0.85 -8.37
N ARG A 27 11.23 1.74 -7.81
CA ARG A 27 11.56 3.17 -7.63
C ARG A 27 12.42 3.45 -6.40
N THR A 28 12.20 2.71 -5.32
CA THR A 28 12.76 3.04 -4.00
C THR A 28 13.75 2.00 -3.47
N GLY A 29 13.94 0.89 -4.18
CA GLY A 29 14.53 -0.32 -3.60
C GLY A 29 13.55 -1.01 -2.62
N PRO A 30 14.00 -2.08 -1.92
CA PRO A 30 13.19 -2.77 -0.93
C PRO A 30 12.61 -1.83 0.12
N LEU A 31 11.35 -2.06 0.52
CA LEU A 31 10.78 -1.37 1.66
C LEU A 31 11.58 -1.72 2.91
N PRO A 32 11.97 -0.72 3.72
CA PRO A 32 12.63 -0.96 4.98
C PRO A 32 11.60 -1.50 5.99
N ALA A 33 12.09 -1.97 7.13
CA ALA A 33 11.23 -2.47 8.19
C ALA A 33 10.22 -1.38 8.66
N PRO A 34 9.03 -1.78 9.15
CA PRO A 34 7.97 -0.83 9.54
C PRO A 34 8.45 0.28 10.48
N GLU A 35 9.36 -0.05 11.41
CA GLU A 35 9.85 0.84 12.47
C GLU A 35 10.70 2.00 11.92
N VAL A 36 11.30 1.83 10.74
CA VAL A 36 12.19 2.82 10.12
C VAL A 36 11.61 3.45 8.85
N LEU A 37 10.44 2.99 8.40
CA LEU A 37 9.78 3.48 7.19
C LEU A 37 9.54 5.00 7.25
N LEU A 38 8.93 5.47 8.35
CA LEU A 38 8.63 6.90 8.53
C LEU A 38 9.90 7.75 8.55
N SER A 39 10.96 7.28 9.21
CA SER A 39 12.24 8.00 9.23
C SER A 39 12.82 8.15 7.83
N LYS A 40 12.73 7.11 6.99
CA LYS A 40 13.15 7.19 5.58
C LYS A 40 12.27 8.14 4.76
N MET A 41 10.96 8.07 4.95
CA MET A 41 10.02 8.95 4.25
C MET A 41 10.27 10.43 4.60
N ILE A 42 10.53 10.75 5.86
CA ILE A 42 10.84 12.12 6.29
C ILE A 42 12.19 12.60 5.70
N GLY A 43 13.17 11.70 5.61
CA GLY A 43 14.52 12.04 5.13
C GLY A 43 14.61 12.31 3.62
N GLU A 44 13.69 11.80 2.80
CA GLU A 44 13.78 11.90 1.35
C GLU A 44 12.41 12.12 0.69
N ARG A 45 12.22 13.27 0.03
CA ARG A 45 10.94 13.66 -0.59
C ARG A 45 10.51 12.73 -1.73
N SER A 46 11.44 12.26 -2.57
CA SER A 46 11.18 11.28 -3.63
C SER A 46 10.70 9.95 -3.06
N TYR A 47 11.28 9.54 -1.93
CA TYR A 47 10.86 8.35 -1.20
C TYR A 47 9.45 8.53 -0.64
N TRP A 48 9.19 9.65 0.06
CA TRP A 48 7.85 10.02 0.55
C TRP A 48 6.80 9.91 -0.55
N ASN A 49 7.03 10.58 -1.68
CA ASN A 49 6.09 10.61 -2.79
C ASN A 49 5.83 9.21 -3.37
N SER A 50 6.85 8.36 -3.43
CA SER A 50 6.73 7.00 -3.96
C SER A 50 5.88 6.10 -3.06
N ILE A 51 6.10 6.17 -1.75
CA ILE A 51 5.30 5.42 -0.76
C ILE A 51 3.87 5.97 -0.69
N PHE A 52 3.71 7.29 -0.64
CA PHE A 52 2.41 7.94 -0.60
C PHE A 52 1.55 7.57 -1.82
N SER A 53 2.14 7.62 -3.02
CA SER A 53 1.43 7.24 -4.25
C SER A 53 0.95 5.79 -4.22
N PHE A 54 1.76 4.88 -3.69
CA PHE A 54 1.37 3.49 -3.51
C PHE A 54 0.19 3.31 -2.56
N ILE A 55 0.23 3.99 -1.40
CA ILE A 55 -0.88 3.93 -0.44
C ILE A 55 -2.16 4.45 -1.11
N ILE A 56 -2.09 5.55 -1.85
CA ILE A 56 -3.23 6.11 -2.58
C ILE A 56 -3.77 5.12 -3.64
N GLU A 57 -2.89 4.45 -4.40
CA GLU A 57 -3.31 3.45 -5.38
C GLU A 57 -4.06 2.27 -4.73
N VAL A 58 -3.54 1.77 -3.61
CA VAL A 58 -4.19 0.70 -2.83
C VAL A 58 -5.56 1.14 -2.33
N MET A 59 -5.65 2.33 -1.73
CA MET A 59 -6.91 2.88 -1.21
C MET A 59 -7.96 3.04 -2.32
N LYS A 60 -7.57 3.59 -3.47
CA LYS A 60 -8.46 3.74 -4.64
C LYS A 60 -8.98 2.40 -5.16
N LYS A 61 -8.15 1.36 -5.15
CA LYS A 61 -8.57 0.02 -5.58
C LYS A 61 -9.56 -0.60 -4.61
N LYS A 62 -9.30 -0.50 -3.30
CA LYS A 62 -10.25 -0.94 -2.27
C LYS A 62 -11.61 -0.25 -2.43
N GLU A 63 -11.61 1.08 -2.56
CA GLU A 63 -12.84 1.84 -2.75
C GLU A 63 -13.62 1.42 -4.00
N LYS A 64 -12.91 1.18 -5.11
CA LYS A 64 -13.53 0.70 -6.35
C LYS A 64 -14.20 -0.68 -6.15
N GLU A 65 -13.52 -1.58 -5.46
CA GLU A 65 -14.01 -2.94 -5.18
C GLU A 65 -15.21 -2.92 -4.24
N ASP A 66 -15.16 -2.10 -3.18
CA ASP A 66 -16.27 -1.90 -2.26
C ASP A 66 -17.48 -1.29 -2.97
N ARG A 67 -17.27 -0.37 -3.92
CA ARG A 67 -18.35 0.20 -4.72
C ARG A 67 -19.02 -0.86 -5.59
N ILE A 68 -18.23 -1.67 -6.31
CA ILE A 68 -18.77 -2.75 -7.15
C ILE A 68 -19.55 -3.75 -6.30
N ALA A 69 -19.00 -4.15 -5.15
CA ALA A 69 -19.67 -5.08 -4.24
C ALA A 69 -21.00 -4.53 -3.69
N ARG A 70 -21.13 -3.21 -3.50
CA ARG A 70 -22.39 -2.58 -3.09
C ARG A 70 -23.42 -2.55 -4.23
N GLU A 71 -22.96 -2.35 -5.47
CA GLU A 71 -23.81 -2.32 -6.66
C GLU A 71 -24.33 -3.72 -7.03
N GLU A 72 -23.54 -4.78 -6.85
CA GLU A 72 -23.95 -6.18 -7.11
C GLU A 72 -24.97 -6.74 -6.09
N VAL A 73 -25.15 -6.05 -4.96
CA VAL A 73 -26.08 -6.44 -3.88
C VAL A 73 -27.45 -5.74 -4.02
N LEU A 74 -27.57 -4.78 -4.95
CA LEU A 74 -28.81 -4.08 -5.31
C LEU A 74 -29.47 -4.71 -6.55
#